data_AF-A0A2I0B0M0-F1
#
_entry.id   AF-A0A2I0B0M0-F1
#
_cell.length_a   1.000
_cell.length_b   1.000
_cell.length_c   1.000
_cell.angle_alpha   90.00
_cell.angle_beta   90.00
_cell.angle_gamma   90.00
#
_symmetry.space_group_name_H-M   'P 1'
#
loop_
_entity.id
_entity.type
_entity.pdbx_description
1 polymer ?
#
loop_
_entity_poly.entity_id
_entity_poly.type
_entity_poly.pdbx_seq_one_letter_code
_entity_poly.pdbx_strand_id
1 'polypeptide(L)'
;MLLLGINAGMFMRDAKARCPHLIVFPYDFGAYEEVADQFYNILHKHCQKVQAVSCDEAFLDIGDCSDIDPESFAFMIRKEIVETTQCTASAGISSNMLMARLATKSAKPNGQCFIPPEKVESFLEDLPIIALPGIGHALGVKLESRRLQTCGQLWKISKEALHEDFGVKIGDMLWSYSRGIDKRKVGIPKETKSVAAEVNWGVRFRTIMDCEHFLVNLSKEISSRLRECGMVARTINLKVQSLCFVVILLICQNRNCCLHLHTGKKEKNGIQRTCKIHGLW
;
A
#
# COMPACT_ATOMS: atom_id res chain seq x y z
N MET A 1 16.94 5.76 -10.21
CA MET A 1 17.06 4.61 -9.27
C MET A 1 17.13 3.25 -9.98
N LEU A 2 16.33 3.00 -11.02
CA LEU A 2 16.34 1.72 -11.77
C LEU A 2 17.64 1.43 -12.57
N LEU A 3 18.39 2.45 -13.00
CA LEU A 3 19.57 2.29 -13.87
C LEU A 3 20.75 1.54 -13.21
N LEU A 4 20.87 1.58 -11.88
CA LEU A 4 21.96 0.92 -11.13
C LEU A 4 21.45 -0.29 -10.31
N GLY A 5 20.19 -0.68 -10.52
CA GLY A 5 19.58 -1.80 -9.82
C GLY A 5 19.49 -1.62 -8.30
N ILE A 6 19.39 -0.38 -7.80
CA ILE A 6 19.18 -0.08 -6.37
C ILE A 6 17.68 0.07 -6.14
N ASN A 7 17.16 -0.67 -5.16
CA ASN A 7 15.73 -0.75 -4.86
C ASN A 7 15.46 -0.46 -3.39
N ALA A 8 14.25 0.01 -3.09
CA ALA A 8 13.76 0.14 -1.72
C ALA A 8 13.85 -1.21 -0.98
N GLY A 9 14.31 -1.19 0.28
CA GLY A 9 14.51 -2.39 1.10
C GLY A 9 15.85 -3.12 0.88
N MET A 10 16.70 -2.67 -0.04
CA MET A 10 18.07 -3.20 -0.20
C MET A 10 18.96 -2.82 0.99
N PHE A 11 19.85 -3.71 1.42
CA PHE A 11 20.84 -3.37 2.44
C PHE A 11 21.80 -2.28 1.95
N MET A 12 22.12 -1.32 2.82
CA MET A 12 23.03 -0.21 2.48
C MET A 12 24.40 -0.67 2.01
N ARG A 13 24.89 -1.81 2.50
CA ARG A 13 26.14 -2.43 2.03
C ARG A 13 26.06 -2.77 0.55
N ASP A 14 24.99 -3.44 0.13
CA ASP A 14 24.80 -3.89 -1.24
C ASP A 14 24.54 -2.69 -2.17
N ALA A 15 23.79 -1.69 -1.69
CA ALA A 15 23.56 -0.46 -2.43
C ALA A 15 24.88 0.31 -2.69
N LYS A 16 25.76 0.43 -1.68
CA LYS A 16 27.08 1.04 -1.84
C LYS A 16 28.04 0.21 -2.69
N ALA A 17 27.94 -1.12 -2.65
CA ALA A 17 28.72 -1.98 -3.54
C ALA A 17 28.34 -1.77 -5.02
N ARG A 18 27.06 -1.53 -5.30
CA ARG A 18 26.55 -1.21 -6.66
C ARG A 18 26.85 0.23 -7.08
N CYS A 19 26.86 1.16 -6.13
CA CYS A 19 27.14 2.57 -6.38
C CYS A 19 28.03 3.13 -5.25
N PRO A 20 29.37 3.11 -5.41
CA PRO A 20 30.30 3.62 -4.40
C PRO A 20 30.11 5.10 -4.07
N HIS A 21 29.61 5.88 -5.04
CA HIS A 21 29.32 7.31 -4.90
C HIS A 21 27.89 7.60 -4.40
N LEU A 22 27.17 6.59 -3.87
CA LEU A 22 25.82 6.77 -3.35
C LEU A 22 25.80 7.77 -2.19
N ILE A 23 25.13 8.90 -2.42
CA ILE A 23 24.86 9.91 -1.39
C ILE A 23 23.71 9.41 -0.52
N VAL A 24 23.92 9.41 0.81
CA VAL A 24 22.94 8.96 1.79
C VAL A 24 22.47 10.18 2.56
N PHE A 25 21.18 10.49 2.45
CA PHE A 25 20.54 11.55 3.22
C PHE A 25 19.91 10.97 4.49
N PRO A 26 19.94 11.71 5.62
CA PRO A 26 19.13 11.37 6.78
C PRO A 26 17.64 11.54 6.44
N TYR A 27 16.77 10.86 7.20
CA TYR A 27 15.33 11.05 7.07
C TYR A 27 14.92 12.40 7.65
N ASP A 28 14.16 13.17 6.87
CA ASP A 28 13.47 14.38 7.34
C ASP A 28 11.96 14.10 7.42
N PHE A 29 11.54 13.50 8.53
CA PHE A 29 10.14 13.12 8.73
C PHE A 29 9.19 14.31 8.71
N GLY A 30 9.63 15.49 9.18
CA GLY A 30 8.81 16.69 9.18
C GLY A 30 8.50 17.16 7.76
N ALA A 31 9.52 17.20 6.89
CA ALA A 31 9.32 17.56 5.48
C ALA A 31 8.41 16.55 4.75
N TYR A 32 8.54 15.24 5.02
CA TYR A 32 7.66 14.23 4.41
C TYR A 32 6.22 14.35 4.89
N GLU A 33 5.99 14.67 6.16
CA GLU A 33 4.66 14.90 6.73
C GLU A 33 4.01 16.14 6.12
N GLU A 34 4.75 17.25 6.00
CA GLU A 34 4.27 18.48 5.38
C GLU A 34 3.82 18.25 3.92
N VAL A 35 4.64 17.56 3.12
CA VAL A 35 4.29 17.25 1.72
C VAL A 35 3.12 16.28 1.63
N ALA A 36 3.04 15.29 2.54
CA ALA A 36 1.91 14.38 2.60
C ALA A 36 0.60 15.11 2.95
N ASP A 37 0.62 16.06 3.88
CA ASP A 37 -0.54 16.87 4.23
C ASP A 37 -0.99 17.72 3.05
N GLN A 38 -0.06 18.40 2.36
CA GLN A 38 -0.36 19.13 1.14
C GLN A 38 -0.99 18.23 0.07
N PHE A 39 -0.42 17.04 -0.14
CA PHE A 39 -0.97 16.05 -1.06
C PHE A 39 -2.40 15.67 -0.71
N TYR A 40 -2.68 15.26 0.53
CA TYR A 40 -4.03 14.87 0.95
C TYR A 40 -5.03 16.03 0.90
N ASN A 41 -4.60 17.25 1.23
CA ASN A 41 -5.43 18.45 1.11
C ASN A 41 -5.87 18.70 -0.34
N ILE A 42 -4.97 18.53 -1.32
CA ILE A 42 -5.31 18.61 -2.75
C ILE A 42 -6.32 17.52 -3.12
N LEU A 43 -6.12 16.28 -2.67
CA LEU A 43 -7.05 15.19 -2.99
C LEU A 43 -8.47 15.45 -2.44
N HIS A 44 -8.57 15.89 -1.19
CA HIS A 44 -9.86 16.18 -0.53
C HIS A 44 -10.57 17.41 -1.11
N LYS A 45 -9.83 18.36 -1.70
CA LYS A 45 -10.40 19.49 -2.44
C LYS A 45 -11.16 19.03 -3.70
N HIS A 46 -10.69 17.97 -4.37
CA HIS A 46 -11.24 17.51 -5.65
C HIS A 46 -12.17 16.31 -5.56
N CYS A 47 -12.07 15.51 -4.50
CA CYS A 47 -12.86 14.28 -4.35
C CYS A 47 -13.33 14.08 -2.91
N GLN A 48 -14.59 13.69 -2.74
CA GLN A 48 -15.15 13.37 -1.42
C GLN A 48 -14.73 11.99 -0.93
N LYS A 49 -14.65 11.01 -1.85
CA LYS A 49 -14.36 9.60 -1.54
C LYS A 49 -12.88 9.32 -1.73
N VAL A 50 -12.08 9.70 -0.74
CA VAL A 50 -10.62 9.45 -0.70
C VAL A 50 -10.31 8.34 0.30
N GLN A 51 -9.46 7.40 -0.10
CA GLN A 51 -8.93 6.35 0.76
C GLN A 51 -7.40 6.39 0.76
N ALA A 52 -6.83 6.77 1.90
CA ALA A 52 -5.40 6.71 2.16
C ALA A 52 -4.86 5.27 2.10
N VAL A 53 -3.68 5.11 1.49
CA VAL A 53 -2.93 3.84 1.42
C VAL A 53 -1.60 3.97 2.14
N SER A 54 -0.88 5.06 1.89
CA SER A 54 0.37 5.47 2.56
C SER A 54 0.45 7.00 2.59
N CYS A 55 1.54 7.58 3.09
CA CYS A 55 1.73 9.04 3.04
C CYS A 55 1.69 9.58 1.60
N ASP A 56 2.10 8.77 0.61
CA ASP A 56 2.25 9.10 -0.80
C ASP A 56 1.28 8.42 -1.77
N GLU A 57 0.37 7.59 -1.28
CA GLU A 57 -0.58 6.87 -2.13
C GLU A 57 -2.01 6.98 -1.60
N ALA A 58 -2.94 7.24 -2.52
CA ALA A 58 -4.36 7.24 -2.24
C ALA A 58 -5.19 6.68 -3.40
N PHE A 59 -6.37 6.15 -3.06
CA PHE A 59 -7.43 5.85 -4.02
C PHE A 59 -8.54 6.90 -3.92
N LEU A 60 -9.08 7.29 -5.07
CA LEU A 60 -10.19 8.23 -5.21
C LEU A 60 -11.31 7.51 -5.97
N ASP A 61 -12.55 7.61 -5.48
CA ASP A 61 -13.74 7.27 -6.26
C ASP A 61 -14.19 8.50 -7.05
N ILE A 62 -13.99 8.45 -8.35
CA ILE A 62 -14.33 9.53 -9.28
C ILE A 62 -15.64 9.25 -10.02
N GLY A 63 -16.38 8.20 -9.62
CA GLY A 63 -17.66 7.86 -10.23
C GLY A 63 -18.71 8.99 -10.11
N ASP A 64 -18.67 9.73 -9.01
CA ASP A 64 -19.57 10.86 -8.75
C ASP A 64 -19.05 12.19 -9.32
N CYS A 65 -17.82 12.22 -9.85
CA CYS A 65 -17.22 13.40 -10.49
C CYS A 65 -17.65 13.55 -11.97
N SER A 66 -18.92 13.24 -12.27
CA SER A 66 -19.44 12.88 -13.61
C SER A 66 -19.19 13.87 -14.75
N ASP A 67 -18.85 15.11 -14.43
CA ASP A 67 -18.78 16.20 -15.41
C ASP A 67 -17.37 16.36 -16.01
N ILE A 68 -16.37 15.64 -15.49
CA ILE A 68 -14.98 15.73 -15.94
C ILE A 68 -14.53 14.38 -16.48
N ASP A 69 -13.90 14.40 -17.65
CA ASP A 69 -13.21 13.24 -18.22
C ASP A 69 -12.15 12.69 -17.22
N PRO A 70 -12.11 11.38 -16.94
CA PRO A 70 -11.21 10.81 -15.94
C PRO A 70 -9.72 11.11 -16.15
N GLU A 71 -9.26 11.17 -17.40
CA GLU A 71 -7.86 11.49 -17.70
C GLU A 71 -7.56 12.96 -17.44
N SER A 72 -8.49 13.84 -17.80
CA SER A 72 -8.42 15.27 -17.52
C SER A 72 -8.43 15.55 -16.00
N PHE A 73 -9.24 14.82 -15.23
CA PHE A 73 -9.26 14.89 -13.77
C PHE A 73 -7.91 14.49 -13.16
N ALA A 74 -7.34 13.36 -13.58
CA ALA A 74 -6.03 12.94 -13.09
C ALA A 74 -4.90 13.90 -13.48
N PHE A 75 -4.94 14.47 -14.69
CA PHE A 75 -3.98 15.47 -15.14
C PHE A 75 -4.04 16.72 -14.28
N MET A 76 -5.24 17.22 -13.99
CA MET A 76 -5.46 18.40 -13.14
C MET A 76 -4.85 18.20 -11.74
N ILE A 77 -5.16 17.08 -11.08
CA ILE A 77 -4.63 16.79 -9.75
C ILE A 77 -3.10 16.66 -9.79
N ARG A 78 -2.54 15.93 -10.76
CA ARG A 78 -1.08 15.78 -10.88
C ARG A 78 -0.39 17.12 -11.09
N LYS A 79 -0.98 18.01 -11.89
CA LYS A 79 -0.47 19.36 -12.12
C LYS A 79 -0.47 20.17 -10.82
N GLU A 80 -1.57 20.18 -10.07
CA GLU A 80 -1.68 20.92 -8.81
C GLU A 80 -0.71 20.38 -7.74
N ILE A 81 -0.50 19.05 -7.68
CA ILE A 81 0.50 18.43 -6.82
C ILE A 81 1.90 18.99 -7.14
N VAL A 82 2.30 19.00 -8.42
CA VAL A 82 3.62 19.53 -8.83
C VAL A 82 3.75 21.02 -8.50
N GLU A 83 2.72 21.81 -8.79
CA GLU A 83 2.74 23.26 -8.54
C GLU A 83 2.86 23.58 -7.04
N THR A 84 2.20 22.80 -6.18
CA THR A 84 2.18 23.03 -4.72
C THR A 84 3.40 22.44 -4.02
N THR A 85 3.74 21.20 -4.32
CA THR A 85 4.75 20.42 -3.56
C THR A 85 6.13 20.41 -4.21
N GLN A 86 6.24 20.83 -5.48
CA GLN A 86 7.43 20.64 -6.33
C GLN A 86 7.81 19.16 -6.56
N CYS A 87 6.93 18.22 -6.16
CA CYS A 87 7.10 16.79 -6.33
C CYS A 87 6.18 16.25 -7.42
N THR A 88 6.65 15.24 -8.16
CA THR A 88 5.85 14.65 -9.24
C THR A 88 4.91 13.57 -8.70
N ALA A 89 3.81 13.31 -9.41
CA ALA A 89 2.92 12.20 -9.11
C ALA A 89 2.57 11.42 -10.38
N SER A 90 2.32 10.12 -10.22
CA SER A 90 1.77 9.26 -11.28
C SER A 90 0.34 8.85 -10.94
N ALA A 91 -0.52 8.71 -11.94
CA ALA A 91 -1.92 8.36 -11.74
C ALA A 91 -2.34 7.14 -12.58
N GLY A 92 -3.16 6.26 -12.01
CA GLY A 92 -3.75 5.13 -12.70
C GLY A 92 -5.26 5.18 -12.57
N ILE A 93 -5.98 5.05 -13.68
CA ILE A 93 -7.44 5.16 -13.73
C ILE A 93 -8.00 3.84 -14.26
N SER A 94 -9.03 3.31 -13.62
CA SER A 94 -9.79 2.17 -14.15
C SER A 94 -11.15 2.00 -13.45
N SER A 95 -11.85 0.90 -13.71
CA SER A 95 -13.17 0.57 -13.15
C SER A 95 -13.13 0.09 -11.69
N ASN A 96 -11.97 -0.31 -11.18
CA ASN A 96 -11.83 -0.76 -9.79
C ASN A 96 -10.42 -0.51 -9.24
N MET A 97 -10.25 -0.71 -7.92
CA MET A 97 -9.01 -0.45 -7.20
C MET A 97 -7.82 -1.30 -7.67
N LEU A 98 -8.04 -2.56 -8.03
CA LEU A 98 -7.00 -3.45 -8.55
C LEU A 98 -6.43 -2.90 -9.86
N MET A 99 -7.32 -2.64 -10.83
CA MET A 99 -6.91 -2.17 -12.15
C MET A 99 -6.33 -0.77 -12.11
N ALA A 100 -6.87 0.13 -11.27
CA ALA A 100 -6.29 1.46 -11.06
C ALA A 100 -4.86 1.37 -10.51
N ARG A 101 -4.59 0.46 -9.56
CA ARG A 101 -3.22 0.23 -9.04
C ARG A 101 -2.27 -0.28 -10.12
N LEU A 102 -2.73 -1.20 -10.98
CA LEU A 102 -1.92 -1.74 -12.08
C LEU A 102 -1.64 -0.64 -13.12
N ALA A 103 -2.64 0.17 -13.45
CA ALA A 103 -2.49 1.34 -14.32
C ALA A 103 -1.45 2.33 -13.76
N THR A 104 -1.46 2.62 -12.45
CA THR A 104 -0.45 3.51 -11.84
C THR A 104 0.95 2.94 -11.98
N LYS A 105 1.12 1.61 -11.90
CA LYS A 105 2.43 0.98 -12.07
C LYS A 105 2.97 1.19 -13.49
N SER A 106 2.11 1.07 -14.50
CA SER A 106 2.45 1.33 -15.90
C SER A 106 2.65 2.82 -16.21
N ALA A 107 2.00 3.70 -15.45
CA ALA A 107 2.09 5.15 -15.61
C ALA A 107 3.39 5.76 -15.05
N LYS A 108 4.16 5.01 -14.24
CA LYS A 108 5.38 5.53 -13.63
C LYS A 108 6.55 5.57 -14.61
N PRO A 109 7.46 6.56 -14.50
CA PRO A 109 7.42 7.72 -13.60
C PRO A 109 6.70 8.93 -14.21
N ASN A 110 6.12 9.80 -13.36
CA ASN A 110 5.48 11.07 -13.73
C ASN A 110 4.55 10.99 -14.96
N GLY A 111 3.70 9.96 -15.02
CA GLY A 111 2.73 9.77 -16.09
C GLY A 111 1.34 9.46 -15.56
N GLN A 112 0.41 9.26 -16.49
CA GLN A 112 -0.91 8.74 -16.17
C GLN A 112 -1.30 7.64 -17.16
N CYS A 113 -2.10 6.69 -16.72
CA CYS A 113 -2.59 5.60 -17.54
C CYS A 113 -4.06 5.33 -17.23
N PHE A 114 -4.90 5.32 -18.27
CA PHE A 114 -6.29 4.90 -18.17
C PHE A 114 -6.47 3.53 -18.82
N ILE A 115 -6.97 2.57 -18.05
CA ILE A 115 -7.37 1.25 -18.54
C ILE A 115 -8.90 1.19 -18.53
N PRO A 116 -9.56 1.39 -19.68
CA PRO A 116 -11.00 1.30 -19.76
C PRO A 116 -11.47 -0.17 -19.69
N PRO A 117 -12.73 -0.44 -19.32
CA PRO A 117 -13.25 -1.80 -19.12
C PRO A 117 -12.98 -2.76 -20.28
N GLU A 118 -13.12 -2.28 -21.52
CA GLU A 118 -12.90 -3.05 -22.75
C GLU A 118 -11.44 -3.44 -23.01
N LYS A 119 -10.48 -2.79 -22.35
CA LYS A 119 -9.05 -3.12 -22.45
C LYS A 119 -8.53 -3.92 -21.26
N VAL A 120 -9.38 -4.24 -20.27
CA VAL A 120 -8.95 -4.97 -19.06
C VAL A 120 -8.44 -6.36 -19.40
N GLU A 121 -9.15 -7.10 -20.27
CA GLU A 121 -8.77 -8.47 -20.63
C GLU A 121 -7.43 -8.50 -21.36
N SER A 122 -7.26 -7.71 -22.42
CA SER A 122 -6.01 -7.64 -23.18
C SER A 122 -4.83 -7.14 -22.35
N PHE A 123 -5.06 -6.20 -21.42
CA PHE A 123 -4.01 -5.76 -20.49
C PHE A 123 -3.56 -6.88 -19.55
N LEU A 124 -4.48 -7.72 -19.08
CA LEU A 124 -4.19 -8.76 -18.10
C LEU A 124 -3.59 -10.01 -18.72
N GLU A 125 -3.96 -10.37 -19.96
CA GLU A 125 -3.52 -11.60 -20.61
C GLU A 125 -2.00 -11.83 -20.49
N ASP A 126 -1.22 -10.80 -20.82
CA ASP A 126 0.25 -10.82 -20.78
C ASP A 126 0.85 -10.32 -19.45
N LEU A 127 0.02 -9.88 -18.49
CA LEU A 127 0.51 -9.35 -17.23
C LEU A 127 1.20 -10.48 -16.43
N PRO A 128 2.46 -10.29 -15.99
CA PRO A 128 3.10 -11.24 -15.10
C PRO A 128 2.31 -11.37 -13.80
N ILE A 129 2.05 -12.60 -13.35
CA ILE A 129 1.28 -12.86 -12.13
C ILE A 129 1.92 -12.15 -10.94
N ILE A 130 3.24 -12.16 -10.83
CA ILE A 130 4.00 -11.46 -9.78
C ILE A 130 3.76 -9.95 -9.70
N ALA A 131 3.18 -9.32 -10.75
CA ALA A 131 2.81 -7.92 -10.72
C ALA A 131 1.48 -7.68 -9.98
N LEU A 132 0.65 -8.71 -9.77
CA LEU A 132 -0.59 -8.61 -9.02
C LEU A 132 -0.32 -8.29 -7.53
N PRO A 133 -1.11 -7.40 -6.92
CA PRO A 133 -0.97 -7.09 -5.51
C PRO A 133 -1.29 -8.31 -4.63
N GLY A 134 -0.49 -8.53 -3.60
CA GLY A 134 -0.64 -9.66 -2.68
C GLY A 134 0.21 -10.89 -3.03
N ILE A 135 0.98 -10.83 -4.12
CA ILE A 135 1.91 -11.88 -4.52
C ILE A 135 3.33 -11.49 -4.12
N GLY A 136 3.75 -12.00 -2.96
CA GLY A 136 5.12 -11.86 -2.47
C GLY A 136 6.05 -12.94 -3.01
N HIS A 137 7.34 -12.85 -2.67
CA HIS A 137 8.39 -13.76 -3.14
C HIS A 137 8.03 -15.26 -2.98
N ALA A 138 7.59 -15.67 -1.79
CA ALA A 138 7.27 -17.07 -1.52
C ALA A 138 6.13 -17.62 -2.42
N LEU A 139 5.09 -16.81 -2.65
CA LEU A 139 4.00 -17.20 -3.54
C LEU A 139 4.44 -17.17 -5.01
N GLY A 140 5.26 -16.18 -5.39
CA GLY A 140 5.87 -16.09 -6.73
C GLY A 140 6.67 -17.34 -7.08
N VAL A 141 7.58 -17.77 -6.22
CA VAL A 141 8.39 -19.00 -6.41
C VAL A 141 7.50 -20.23 -6.56
N LYS A 142 6.40 -20.32 -5.79
CA LYS A 142 5.44 -21.43 -5.87
C LYS A 142 4.63 -21.43 -7.17
N LEU A 143 4.34 -20.25 -7.74
CA LEU A 143 3.69 -20.13 -9.04
C LEU A 143 4.65 -20.50 -10.17
N GLU A 144 5.90 -20.03 -10.09
CA GLU A 144 6.95 -20.33 -11.06
C GLU A 144 7.27 -21.83 -11.10
N SER A 145 7.31 -22.52 -9.97
CA SER A 145 7.53 -23.98 -9.92
C SER A 145 6.41 -24.76 -10.63
N ARG A 146 5.21 -24.18 -10.76
CA ARG A 146 4.10 -24.70 -11.57
C ARG A 146 4.05 -24.14 -12.99
N ARG A 147 5.09 -23.44 -13.43
CA ARG A 147 5.20 -22.80 -14.75
C ARG A 147 4.07 -21.79 -15.04
N LEU A 148 3.53 -21.17 -13.99
CA LEU A 148 2.54 -20.11 -14.07
C LEU A 148 3.24 -18.76 -13.95
N GLN A 149 3.31 -18.03 -15.05
CA GLN A 149 4.01 -16.75 -15.17
C GLN A 149 3.07 -15.59 -15.51
N THR A 150 2.03 -15.79 -16.32
CA THR A 150 1.11 -14.71 -16.74
C THR A 150 -0.34 -14.94 -16.30
N CYS A 151 -1.13 -13.87 -16.17
CA CYS A 151 -2.55 -14.02 -15.80
C CYS A 151 -3.33 -14.83 -16.84
N GLY A 152 -3.02 -14.70 -18.14
CA GLY A 152 -3.62 -15.52 -19.20
C GLY A 152 -3.39 -17.03 -19.03
N GLN A 153 -2.23 -17.45 -18.50
CA GLN A 153 -2.00 -18.85 -18.14
C GLN A 153 -2.87 -19.29 -16.96
N LEU A 154 -3.05 -18.41 -15.97
CA LEU A 154 -3.87 -18.68 -14.79
C LEU A 154 -5.35 -18.82 -15.13
N TRP A 155 -5.82 -18.26 -16.24
CA TRP A 155 -7.21 -18.39 -16.69
C TRP A 155 -7.58 -19.82 -17.08
N LYS A 156 -6.60 -20.63 -17.47
CA LYS A 156 -6.78 -22.04 -17.86
C LYS A 156 -6.90 -22.97 -16.65
N ILE A 157 -6.62 -22.47 -15.44
CA ILE A 157 -6.69 -23.24 -14.20
C ILE A 157 -8.07 -23.02 -13.56
N SER A 158 -8.71 -24.11 -13.13
CA SER A 158 -9.99 -24.03 -12.43
C SER A 158 -9.82 -23.39 -11.06
N LYS A 159 -10.92 -22.81 -10.54
CA LYS A 159 -10.91 -22.16 -9.24
C LYS A 159 -10.61 -23.16 -8.11
N GLU A 160 -11.15 -24.37 -8.25
CA GLU A 160 -11.02 -25.48 -7.33
C GLU A 160 -9.57 -25.97 -7.27
N ALA A 161 -8.91 -26.11 -8.42
CA ALA A 161 -7.48 -26.47 -8.46
C ALA A 161 -6.63 -25.40 -7.77
N LEU A 162 -6.93 -24.11 -7.96
CA LEU A 162 -6.23 -23.03 -7.25
C LEU A 162 -6.47 -23.08 -5.74
N HIS A 163 -7.65 -23.50 -5.29
CA HIS A 163 -7.96 -23.68 -3.87
C HIS A 163 -7.17 -24.84 -3.26
N GLU A 164 -7.11 -25.99 -3.93
CA GLU A 164 -6.32 -27.14 -3.48
C GLU A 164 -4.83 -26.77 -3.37
N ASP A 165 -4.34 -26.05 -4.38
CA ASP A 165 -2.93 -25.75 -4.54
C ASP A 165 -2.40 -24.65 -3.61
N PHE A 166 -3.22 -23.64 -3.31
CA PHE A 166 -2.81 -22.41 -2.61
C PHE A 166 -3.66 -22.09 -1.37
N GLY A 167 -4.70 -22.85 -1.12
CA GLY A 167 -5.71 -22.58 -0.09
C GLY A 167 -6.79 -21.62 -0.59
N VAL A 168 -8.00 -21.73 -0.03
CA VAL A 168 -9.22 -21.03 -0.47
C VAL A 168 -8.99 -19.53 -0.67
N LYS A 169 -8.42 -18.85 0.33
CA LYS A 169 -8.22 -17.39 0.29
C LYS A 169 -7.28 -16.93 -0.82
N ILE A 170 -6.15 -17.63 -1.01
CA ILE A 170 -5.16 -17.26 -2.02
C ILE A 170 -5.68 -17.67 -3.41
N GLY A 171 -6.28 -18.85 -3.54
CA GLY A 171 -6.86 -19.29 -4.80
C GLY A 171 -8.01 -18.39 -5.27
N ASP A 172 -8.87 -17.93 -4.36
CA ASP A 172 -9.90 -16.90 -4.65
C ASP A 172 -9.25 -15.62 -5.18
N MET A 173 -8.23 -15.11 -4.48
CA MET A 173 -7.53 -13.89 -4.88
C MET A 173 -6.87 -14.06 -6.26
N LEU A 174 -6.13 -15.14 -6.48
CA LEU A 174 -5.48 -15.46 -7.76
C LEU A 174 -6.49 -15.53 -8.89
N TRP A 175 -7.59 -16.27 -8.68
CA TRP A 175 -8.64 -16.44 -9.67
C TRP A 175 -9.32 -15.11 -10.02
N SER A 176 -9.68 -14.31 -9.02
CA SER A 176 -10.34 -13.01 -9.23
C SER A 176 -9.40 -11.96 -9.82
N TYR A 177 -8.20 -11.79 -9.26
CA TYR A 177 -7.29 -10.72 -9.68
C TYR A 177 -6.72 -10.95 -11.07
N SER A 178 -6.44 -12.20 -11.45
CA SER A 178 -6.04 -12.50 -12.83
C SER A 178 -7.10 -12.09 -13.85
N ARG A 179 -8.38 -12.03 -13.47
CA ARG A 179 -9.51 -11.64 -14.32
C ARG A 179 -9.96 -10.19 -14.11
N GLY A 180 -9.16 -9.39 -13.40
CA GLY A 180 -9.46 -7.98 -13.14
C GLY A 180 -10.62 -7.74 -12.18
N ILE A 181 -11.06 -8.77 -11.46
CA ILE A 181 -12.21 -8.70 -10.55
C ILE A 181 -11.73 -8.25 -9.17
N ASP A 182 -12.21 -7.07 -8.77
CA ASP A 182 -12.04 -6.55 -7.41
C ASP A 182 -13.34 -5.89 -6.95
N LYS A 183 -13.90 -6.40 -5.85
CA LYS A 183 -15.18 -5.93 -5.29
C LYS A 183 -15.01 -4.88 -4.19
N ARG A 184 -13.76 -4.52 -3.86
CA ARG A 184 -13.48 -3.52 -2.82
C ARG A 184 -13.93 -2.14 -3.30
N LYS A 185 -14.59 -1.40 -2.42
CA LYS A 185 -14.98 -0.01 -2.65
C LYS A 185 -14.00 0.94 -1.97
N VAL A 186 -13.79 2.09 -2.60
CA VAL A 186 -13.00 3.19 -2.03
C VAL A 186 -13.78 3.84 -0.89
N GLY A 187 -13.08 4.30 0.13
CA GLY A 187 -13.66 5.11 1.21
C GLY A 187 -14.23 4.29 2.37
N ILE A 188 -14.07 2.96 2.36
CA ILE A 188 -14.35 2.14 3.55
C ILE A 188 -13.13 2.25 4.47
N PRO A 189 -13.23 2.96 5.62
CA PRO A 189 -12.11 3.09 6.54
C PRO A 189 -11.76 1.71 7.09
N LYS A 190 -10.48 1.37 7.07
CA LYS A 190 -10.00 0.22 7.83
C LYS A 190 -9.68 0.69 9.24
N GLU A 191 -10.42 0.17 10.21
CA GLU A 191 -10.07 0.37 11.61
C GLU A 191 -8.66 -0.18 11.89
N THR A 192 -7.85 0.63 12.55
CA THR A 192 -6.53 0.23 13.04
C THR A 192 -6.71 -0.88 14.09
N LYS A 193 -6.12 -2.05 13.82
CA LYS A 193 -6.31 -3.25 14.66
C LYS A 193 -5.20 -3.46 15.69
N SER A 194 -4.05 -2.85 15.46
CA SER A 194 -2.87 -2.99 16.32
C SER A 194 -1.95 -1.79 16.21
N VAL A 195 -1.28 -1.48 17.32
CA VAL A 195 -0.17 -0.52 17.40
C VAL A 195 1.09 -1.30 17.79
N ALA A 196 2.22 -0.98 17.14
CA ALA A 196 3.48 -1.64 17.38
C ALA A 196 4.65 -0.66 17.30
N ALA A 197 5.72 -0.97 18.03
CA ALA A 197 7.04 -0.39 17.85
C ALA A 197 8.07 -1.52 17.80
N GLU A 198 9.01 -1.42 16.88
CA GLU A 198 10.01 -2.46 16.57
C GLU A 198 11.34 -1.77 16.28
N VAL A 199 12.42 -2.32 16.85
CA VAL A 199 13.79 -1.89 16.56
C VAL A 199 14.60 -3.12 16.17
N ASN A 200 15.02 -3.15 14.91
CA ASN A 200 15.69 -4.32 14.31
C ASN A 200 17.18 -4.13 14.03
N TRP A 201 17.70 -2.94 14.29
CA TRP A 201 19.06 -2.57 13.96
C TRP A 201 19.75 -1.91 15.16
N GLY A 202 21.04 -2.18 15.32
CA GLY A 202 21.86 -1.55 16.37
C GLY A 202 21.62 -2.05 17.80
N VAL A 203 20.68 -2.97 18.03
CA VAL A 203 20.36 -3.47 19.37
C VAL A 203 21.39 -4.51 19.81
N ARG A 204 22.11 -4.22 20.89
CA ARG A 204 23.10 -5.10 21.52
C ARG A 204 22.98 -4.99 23.04
N PHE A 205 22.73 -6.10 23.71
CA PHE A 205 22.70 -6.17 25.17
C PHE A 205 23.95 -6.87 25.67
N ARG A 206 24.61 -6.29 26.66
CA ARG A 206 25.74 -6.92 27.36
C ARG A 206 25.28 -7.49 28.70
N THR A 207 24.22 -6.92 29.27
CA THR A 207 23.65 -7.31 30.55
C THR A 207 22.13 -7.44 30.48
N ILE A 208 21.54 -8.08 31.49
CA ILE A 208 20.07 -8.14 31.66
C ILE A 208 19.49 -6.74 31.88
N MET A 209 20.21 -5.86 32.60
CA MET A 209 19.79 -4.47 32.82
C MET A 209 19.63 -3.70 31.50
N ASP A 210 20.51 -3.92 30.52
CA ASP A 210 20.38 -3.28 29.20
C ASP A 210 19.07 -3.67 28.51
N CYS A 211 18.68 -4.94 28.65
CA CYS A 211 17.43 -5.47 28.11
C CYS A 211 16.22 -4.85 28.83
N GLU A 212 16.24 -4.78 30.16
CA GLU A 212 15.17 -4.15 30.95
C GLU A 212 15.00 -2.68 30.60
N HIS A 213 16.08 -1.92 30.52
CA HIS A 213 16.05 -0.51 30.12
C HIS A 213 15.48 -0.32 28.72
N PHE A 214 15.88 -1.18 27.78
CA PHE A 214 15.37 -1.14 26.41
C PHE A 214 13.86 -1.45 26.37
N LEU A 215 13.41 -2.48 27.10
CA LEU A 215 11.99 -2.84 27.19
C LEU A 215 11.15 -1.72 27.82
N VAL A 216 11.65 -1.06 28.86
CA VAL A 216 10.97 0.08 29.48
C VAL A 216 10.81 1.24 28.49
N ASN A 217 11.86 1.57 27.75
CA ASN A 217 11.81 2.64 26.75
C ASN A 217 10.86 2.31 25.60
N LEU A 218 10.90 1.07 25.10
CA LEU A 218 9.97 0.61 24.07
C LEU A 218 8.52 0.61 24.56
N SER A 219 8.31 0.29 25.83
CA SER A 219 6.99 0.34 26.48
C SER A 219 6.47 1.77 26.60
N LYS A 220 7.34 2.74 26.92
CA LYS A 220 6.98 4.17 26.97
C LYS A 220 6.57 4.69 25.59
N GLU A 221 7.32 4.34 24.55
CA GLU A 221 7.02 4.70 23.16
C GLU A 221 5.63 4.20 22.76
N ILE A 222 5.34 2.92 23.01
CA ILE A 222 4.04 2.34 22.67
C ILE A 222 2.92 2.93 23.50
N SER A 223 3.17 3.23 24.78
CA SER A 223 2.20 3.93 25.63
C SER A 223 1.86 5.32 25.08
N SER A 224 2.84 6.05 24.54
CA SER A 224 2.60 7.34 23.88
C SER A 224 1.72 7.17 22.64
N ARG A 225 2.10 6.27 21.73
CA ARG A 225 1.33 5.99 20.50
C ARG A 225 -0.10 5.56 20.78
N LEU A 226 -0.32 4.72 21.80
CA LEU A 226 -1.66 4.33 22.22
C LEU A 226 -2.49 5.52 22.67
N ARG A 227 -1.91 6.44 23.46
CA ARG A 227 -2.59 7.66 23.91
C ARG A 227 -2.93 8.59 22.74
N GLU A 228 -1.98 8.80 21.83
CA GLU A 228 -2.16 9.63 20.63
C GLU A 228 -3.27 9.07 19.72
N CYS A 229 -3.33 7.74 19.56
CA CYS A 229 -4.38 7.07 18.81
C CYS A 229 -5.71 6.91 19.57
N GLY A 230 -5.79 7.30 20.85
CA GLY A 230 -6.97 7.10 21.69
C GLY A 230 -7.34 5.62 21.89
N MET A 231 -6.36 4.72 21.91
CA MET A 231 -6.56 3.27 21.97
C MET A 231 -6.12 2.67 23.31
N VAL A 232 -6.74 1.55 23.68
CA VAL A 232 -6.35 0.73 24.84
C VAL A 232 -5.91 -0.67 24.40
N ALA A 233 -5.03 -1.26 25.22
CA ALA A 233 -4.41 -2.56 24.99
C ALA A 233 -5.11 -3.67 25.78
N ARG A 234 -5.47 -4.79 25.14
CA ARG A 234 -5.90 -6.02 25.85
C ARG A 234 -4.84 -7.11 25.82
N THR A 235 -4.18 -7.28 24.68
CA THR A 235 -3.15 -8.32 24.49
C THR A 235 -1.84 -7.66 24.12
N ILE A 236 -0.75 -8.18 24.68
CA ILE A 236 0.62 -7.77 24.40
C ILE A 236 1.36 -8.99 23.84
N ASN A 237 1.97 -8.87 22.66
CA ASN A 237 2.79 -9.92 22.08
C ASN A 237 4.23 -9.46 22.03
N LEU A 238 5.16 -10.27 22.54
CA LEU A 238 6.60 -10.02 22.46
C LEU A 238 7.21 -10.88 21.35
N LYS A 239 7.75 -10.29 20.28
CA LYS A 239 8.54 -11.04 19.28
C LYS A 239 10.02 -10.80 19.51
N VAL A 240 10.75 -11.88 19.77
CA VAL A 240 12.20 -11.88 19.92
C VAL A 240 12.88 -12.58 18.76
N GLN A 241 13.84 -11.93 18.11
CA GLN A 241 14.65 -12.54 17.05
C GLN A 241 16.06 -12.81 17.57
N SER A 242 16.46 -14.09 17.59
CA SER A 242 17.80 -14.52 18.03
C SER A 242 18.82 -14.33 16.90
N LEU A 243 20.05 -13.91 17.25
CA LEU A 243 21.21 -13.44 16.47
C LEU A 243 21.43 -11.91 16.42
N CYS A 244 20.38 -11.11 16.62
CA CYS A 244 20.42 -9.67 16.89
C CYS A 244 19.10 -9.34 17.58
N PHE A 245 19.12 -9.04 18.88
CA PHE A 245 17.91 -8.90 19.70
C PHE A 245 16.90 -7.93 19.07
N VAL A 246 15.82 -8.48 18.52
CA VAL A 246 14.62 -7.71 18.17
C VAL A 246 13.65 -7.86 19.32
N VAL A 247 12.96 -6.79 19.70
CA VAL A 247 11.75 -6.90 20.52
C VAL A 247 10.63 -6.19 19.78
N ILE A 248 9.58 -6.91 19.39
CA ILE A 248 8.32 -6.31 18.96
C ILE A 248 7.34 -6.43 20.10
N LEU A 249 6.74 -5.34 20.53
CA LEU A 249 5.57 -5.37 21.39
C LEU A 249 4.34 -5.07 20.51
N LEU A 250 3.53 -6.10 20.25
CA LEU A 250 2.36 -6.08 19.38
C LEU A 250 1.12 -6.02 20.25
N ILE A 251 0.38 -4.91 20.19
CA ILE A 251 -0.79 -4.71 21.06
C ILE A 251 -2.10 -4.89 20.30
N CYS A 252 -3.04 -5.68 20.87
CA CYS A 252 -4.31 -6.04 20.25
C CYS A 252 -5.57 -5.59 21.03
N GLN A 253 -6.47 -4.99 20.24
CA GLN A 253 -7.94 -4.81 20.26
C GLN A 253 -8.72 -4.12 21.38
N ASN A 254 -9.47 -3.13 20.90
CA ASN A 254 -10.47 -2.26 21.50
C ASN A 254 -11.77 -2.98 21.90
N ARG A 255 -12.40 -2.55 23.00
CA ARG A 255 -13.86 -2.60 23.19
C ARG A 255 -14.36 -1.16 23.22
N ASN A 256 -15.05 -0.77 22.15
CA ASN A 256 -15.86 0.45 21.98
C ASN A 256 -15.14 1.81 22.10
N CYS A 257 -14.99 2.49 20.96
CA CYS A 257 -15.13 3.95 20.93
C CYS A 257 -16.04 4.35 19.77
N CYS A 258 -17.23 4.83 20.14
CA CYS A 258 -18.11 5.59 19.27
C CYS A 258 -17.39 6.87 18.82
N LEU A 259 -17.27 7.06 17.52
CA LEU A 259 -17.30 8.38 16.90
C LEU A 259 -18.27 8.29 15.73
N HIS A 260 -19.51 8.68 16.00
CA HIS A 260 -20.52 8.92 15.00
C HIS A 260 -20.12 10.16 14.19
N LEU A 261 -20.07 10.03 12.85
CA LEU A 261 -20.38 11.10 11.91
C LEU A 261 -21.10 10.52 10.68
N HIS A 262 -22.42 10.60 10.79
CA HIS A 262 -23.51 10.81 9.82
C HIS A 262 -23.66 10.17 8.41
N THR A 263 -24.94 9.85 8.20
CA THR A 263 -25.81 9.86 6.99
C THR A 263 -25.53 8.90 5.84
N GLY A 264 -26.07 7.68 5.98
CA GLY A 264 -26.35 6.81 4.86
C GLY A 264 -27.47 7.36 3.97
N LYS A 265 -27.12 7.89 2.79
CA LYS A 265 -28.03 7.98 1.65
C LYS A 265 -27.89 6.70 0.82
N LYS A 266 -29.02 6.12 0.41
CA LYS A 266 -29.09 5.03 -0.57
C LYS A 266 -28.42 5.49 -1.87
N GLU A 267 -27.32 4.84 -2.26
CA GLU A 267 -26.68 5.07 -3.56
C GLU A 267 -27.15 4.04 -4.58
N LYS A 268 -27.53 4.57 -5.74
CA LYS A 268 -27.98 3.87 -6.94
C LYS A 268 -26.80 3.10 -7.57
N ASN A 269 -27.11 2.07 -8.35
CA ASN A 269 -26.15 1.28 -9.13
C ASN A 269 -25.44 2.14 -10.21
N GLY A 270 -24.50 2.98 -9.79
CA GLY A 270 -23.57 3.70 -10.67
C GLY A 270 -22.33 2.85 -10.95
N ILE A 271 -21.75 3.03 -12.13
CA ILE A 271 -20.48 2.41 -12.53
C ILE A 271 -19.36 3.07 -11.72
N GLN A 272 -18.73 2.33 -10.80
CA GLN A 272 -17.60 2.83 -10.01
C GLN A 272 -16.41 3.11 -10.94
N ARG A 273 -15.76 4.26 -10.75
CA ARG A 273 -14.51 4.61 -11.44
C ARG A 273 -13.49 4.98 -10.37
N THR A 274 -12.35 4.29 -10.37
CA THR A 274 -11.31 4.47 -9.36
C THR A 274 -10.06 5.09 -9.98
N CYS A 275 -9.55 6.14 -9.36
CA CYS A 275 -8.22 6.68 -9.65
C CYS A 275 -7.28 6.34 -8.48
N LYS A 276 -6.08 5.83 -8.75
CA LYS A 276 -5.01 5.71 -7.77
C LYS A 276 -3.91 6.70 -8.12
N ILE A 277 -3.58 7.57 -7.17
CA ILE A 277 -2.50 8.55 -7.30
C ILE A 277 -1.34 8.12 -6.40
N HIS A 278 -0.13 8.22 -6.94
CA HIS A 278 1.12 7.97 -6.21
C HIS A 278 2.08 9.13 -6.42
N GLY A 279 2.32 9.89 -5.36
CA GLY A 279 3.35 10.91 -5.28
C GLY A 279 4.78 10.37 -5.19
N LEU A 280 5.75 11.14 -5.69
CA LEU A 280 7.17 10.85 -5.62
C LEU A 280 7.83 12.05 -4.93
N TRP A 281 8.00 11.93 -3.62
CA TRP A 281 8.80 12.84 -2.77
C TRP A 281 9.91 12.08 -2.07
#